data_AF-A0A522X2A4-F1
#
_entry.id   AF-A0A522X2A4-F1
#
_cell.length_a   1.000
_cell.length_b   1.000
_cell.length_c   1.000
_cell.angle_alpha   90.00
_cell.angle_beta   90.00
_cell.angle_gamma   90.00
#
_symmetry.space_group_name_H-M   'P 1'
#
loop_
_entity.id
_entity.type
_entity.pdbx_description
1 polymer ?
#
loop_
_entity_poly.entity_id
_entity_poly.type
_entity_poly.pdbx_seq_one_letter_code
_entity_poly.pdbx_strand_id
1 'polypeptide(L)' 'MTVFAFDRGDGENPLGQLSAEDVARLPFGAAELSADGRVLAYNDTEPDHLGGQRQTIIGRDFFTDAAQRATSV' A
#
# COMPACT_ATOMS: atom_id res chain seq x y z
N MET A 1 19.21 11.61 -3.52
CA MET A 1 17.78 11.29 -3.40
C MET A 1 17.55 10.05 -4.24
N THR A 2 17.23 8.92 -3.62
CA THR A 2 17.03 7.65 -4.32
C THR A 2 15.54 7.49 -4.59
N VAL A 3 15.16 7.33 -5.86
CA VAL A 3 13.78 7.08 -6.29
C VAL A 3 13.67 5.60 -6.60
N PHE A 4 12.83 4.88 -5.87
CA PHE A 4 12.52 3.48 -6.13
C PHE A 4 11.22 3.44 -6.93
N ALA A 5 11.30 3.09 -8.22
CA ALA A 5 10.14 2.83 -9.05
C ALA A 5 9.88 1.32 -9.09
N PHE A 6 8.63 0.89 -8.95
CA PHE A 6 8.29 -0.51 -9.12
C PHE A 6 8.30 -0.88 -10.60
N ASP A 7 9.25 -1.72 -11.01
CA ASP A 7 9.25 -2.42 -12.30
C ASP A 7 9.20 -3.93 -12.05
N ARG A 8 8.28 -4.61 -12.74
CA ARG A 8 8.11 -6.07 -12.68
C ARG A 8 9.31 -6.82 -13.27
N GLY A 9 10.08 -6.18 -14.16
CA GLY A 9 11.30 -6.74 -14.75
C GLY A 9 12.55 -6.63 -13.88
N ASP A 10 12.48 -5.87 -12.78
CA ASP A 10 13.63 -5.62 -11.90
C ASP A 10 13.61 -6.57 -10.70
N GLY A 11 14.29 -7.72 -10.84
CA GLY A 11 14.44 -8.70 -9.77
C GLY A 11 15.27 -8.21 -8.57
N GLU A 12 16.02 -7.11 -8.73
CA GLU A 12 16.78 -6.46 -7.66
C GLU A 12 15.97 -5.34 -6.99
N ASN A 13 14.70 -5.16 -7.36
CA ASN A 13 13.84 -4.15 -6.78
C ASN A 13 13.68 -4.39 -5.26
N PRO A 14 14.18 -3.49 -4.41
CA PRO A 14 14.17 -3.69 -2.96
C PRO A 14 12.75 -3.71 -2.38
N LEU A 15 11.75 -3.16 -3.10
CA LEU A 15 10.35 -3.21 -2.70
C LEU A 15 9.79 -4.64 -2.74
N GLY A 16 10.27 -5.48 -3.67
CA GLY A 16 9.84 -6.88 -3.79
C GLY A 16 10.40 -7.79 -2.69
N GLN A 17 11.33 -7.29 -1.88
CA GLN A 17 11.95 -8.01 -0.77
C GLN A 17 11.36 -7.61 0.59
N LEU A 18 10.45 -6.63 0.62
CA LEU A 18 9.85 -6.15 1.86
C LEU A 18 8.86 -7.18 2.42
N SER A 19 9.04 -7.54 3.68
CA SER A 19 8.01 -8.26 4.41
C SER A 19 6.84 -7.33 4.78
N ALA A 20 5.71 -7.89 5.18
CA ALA A 20 4.59 -7.10 5.70
C ALA A 20 4.98 -6.23 6.93
N GLU A 21 5.93 -6.70 7.75
CA GLU A 21 6.48 -5.90 8.85
C GLU A 21 7.35 -4.73 8.36
N ASP A 22 8.09 -4.91 7.26
CA ASP A 22 8.85 -3.82 6.66
C ASP A 22 7.93 -2.75 6.10
N VAL A 23 6.86 -3.16 5.39
CA VAL A 23 5.81 -2.27 4.88
C VAL A 23 5.19 -1.47 6.03
N ALA A 24 4.86 -2.13 7.16
CA ALA A 24 4.28 -1.48 8.33
C ALA A 24 5.15 -0.34 8.92
N ARG A 25 6.47 -0.41 8.74
CA ARG A 25 7.44 0.57 9.28
C ARG A 25 7.76 1.71 8.33
N LEU A 26 7.24 1.69 7.10
CA LEU A 26 7.53 2.76 6.14
C LEU A 26 6.99 4.11 6.66
N PRO A 27 7.77 5.20 6.53
CA PRO A 27 7.37 6.53 7.01
C PRO A 27 6.33 7.21 6.11
N PHE A 28 5.78 6.50 5.13
CA PHE A 28 4.74 6.92 4.21
C PHE A 28 3.76 5.77 3.99
N GLY A 29 2.52 6.11 3.62
CA GLY A 29 1.51 5.13 3.29
C GLY A 29 1.89 4.32 2.06
N ALA A 30 1.73 3.02 2.15
CA ALA A 30 2.10 2.03 1.16
C ALA A 30 1.06 0.91 1.17
N ALA A 31 0.73 0.41 -0.03
CA ALA A 31 -0.14 -0.73 -0.23
C ALA A 31 0.51 -1.69 -1.21
N GLU A 32 0.57 -2.97 -0.86
CA GLU A 32 0.91 -4.05 -1.78
C GLU A 32 -0.38 -4.61 -2.37
N LEU A 33 -0.44 -4.71 -3.69
CA LEU A 33 -1.60 -5.22 -4.42
C LEU A 33 -1.26 -6.50 -5.17
N SER A 34 -2.21 -7.43 -5.22
CA SER A 34 -2.18 -8.54 -6.18
C SER A 34 -2.43 -8.02 -7.61
N ALA A 35 -2.21 -8.89 -8.60
CA ALA A 35 -2.40 -8.55 -10.01
C ALA A 35 -3.85 -8.14 -10.36
N ASP A 36 -4.83 -8.63 -9.60
CA ASP A 36 -6.24 -8.30 -9.70
C ASP A 36 -6.66 -7.08 -8.86
N GLY A 37 -5.73 -6.42 -8.15
CA GLY A 37 -5.99 -5.19 -7.41
C GLY A 37 -6.39 -5.39 -5.94
N ARG A 38 -6.27 -6.61 -5.42
CA ARG A 38 -6.59 -6.92 -4.01
C ARG A 38 -5.45 -6.49 -3.09
N VAL A 39 -5.78 -5.87 -1.96
CA VAL A 39 -4.78 -5.43 -0.97
C VAL A 39 -4.20 -6.64 -0.22
N LEU A 40 -2.88 -6.84 -0.30
CA LEU A 40 -2.14 -7.90 0.38
C LEU A 40 -1.49 -7.39 1.68
N ALA A 41 -0.86 -6.22 1.62
CA ALA A 41 -0.26 -5.53 2.75
C ALA A 41 -0.58 -4.03 2.68
N TYR A 42 -0.68 -3.37 3.82
CA TYR A 42 -0.98 -1.96 3.90
C TYR A 42 -0.42 -1.36 5.20
N ASN A 43 0.15 -0.16 5.10
CA ASN A 43 0.41 0.67 6.26
C ASN A 43 -0.31 2.02 6.11
N ASP A 44 -0.85 2.49 7.22
CA ASP A 44 -1.43 3.82 7.29
C ASP A 44 -0.52 4.68 8.15
N THR A 45 0.33 5.46 7.49
CA THR A 45 1.20 6.41 8.16
C THR A 45 0.56 7.79 8.26
N GLU A 46 -0.60 8.01 7.64
CA GLU A 46 -1.36 9.22 7.88
C GLU A 46 -1.93 9.19 9.30
N PRO A 47 -1.63 10.21 10.13
CA PRO A 47 -2.21 10.26 11.47
C PRO A 47 -3.72 10.35 11.34
N ASP A 48 -4.44 9.43 11.98
CA ASP A 48 -5.88 9.54 12.11
C ASP A 48 -6.18 10.75 13.00
N HIS A 49 -6.51 11.88 12.38
CA HIS A 49 -6.80 13.13 13.10
C HIS A 49 -8.02 13.00 14.03
N LEU A 50 -8.75 11.88 13.95
CA LEU A 50 -10.00 11.61 14.66
C LEU A 50 -9.88 10.48 15.70
N GLY A 51 -8.70 9.89 15.89
CA GLY A 51 -8.44 8.90 16.97
C GLY A 51 -9.24 7.60 16.87
N GLY A 52 -9.79 7.28 15.70
CA GLY A 52 -10.46 6.01 15.41
C GLY A 52 -9.51 4.97 14.82
N GLN A 53 -9.74 3.69 15.12
CA GLN A 53 -9.12 2.62 14.35
C GLN A 53 -9.76 2.61 12.95
N ARG A 54 -9.01 3.06 11.94
CA ARG A 54 -9.42 2.87 10.54
C ARG A 54 -9.57 1.37 10.29
N GLN A 55 -10.71 0.98 9.74
CA GLN A 55 -10.93 -0.40 9.36
C GLN A 55 -9.88 -0.80 8.33
N THR A 56 -9.24 -1.95 8.55
CA THR A 56 -8.22 -2.46 7.62
C THR A 56 -8.82 -2.65 6.23
N ILE A 57 -8.06 -2.24 5.21
CA ILE A 57 -8.42 -2.46 3.81
C ILE A 57 -7.81 -3.74 3.24
N ILE A 58 -7.02 -4.48 4.04
CA ILE A 58 -6.40 -5.75 3.65
C ILE A 58 -7.50 -6.73 3.20
N GLY A 59 -7.28 -7.36 2.05
CA GLY A 59 -8.21 -8.32 1.46
C GLY A 59 -9.40 -7.69 0.72
N ARG A 60 -9.53 -6.37 0.68
CA ARG A 60 -10.52 -5.65 -0.15
C ARG A 60 -9.93 -5.31 -1.52
N ASP A 61 -10.78 -5.00 -2.48
CA ASP A 61 -10.33 -4.48 -3.78
C ASP A 61 -9.91 -3.01 -3.64
N PHE A 62 -8.69 -2.68 -4.05
CA PHE A 62 -8.16 -1.35 -3.83
C PHE A 62 -8.93 -0.29 -4.63
N PHE A 63 -9.29 -0.57 -5.88
CA PHE A 63 -9.83 0.42 -6.81
C PHE A 63 -11.33 0.68 -6.62
N THR A 64 -12.06 -0.31 -6.12
CA THR A 64 -13.53 -0.26 -5.98
C THR A 64 -13.99 -0.12 -4.53
N ASP A 65 -13.24 -0.70 -3.57
CA ASP A 65 -13.63 -0.71 -2.16
C ASP A 65 -12.82 0.24 -1.29
N ALA A 66 -11.50 0.32 -1.51
CA ALA A 66 -10.59 1.07 -0.62
C ALA A 66 -10.33 2.51 -1.09
N ALA A 67 -10.11 2.73 -2.38
CA ALA A 67 -9.68 3.99 -2.97
C ALA A 67 -10.74 4.60 -3.89
N GLN A 68 -12.02 4.61 -3.47
CA GLN A 68 -13.12 5.19 -4.25
C GLN A 68 -12.88 6.64 -4.72
N ARG A 69 -11.96 7.39 -4.08
CA ARG A 69 -11.58 8.76 -4.45
C ARG A 69 -10.43 8.85 -5.47
N ALA A 70 -9.67 7.78 -5.72
CA ALA A 70 -8.55 7.76 -6.67
C ALA A 70 -8.99 7.57 -8.14
N THR A 71 -10.21 7.04 -8.36
CA THR A 71 -10.79 6.78 -9.69
C THR A 71 -11.64 7.96 -10.21
N SER A 72 -11.80 9.03 -9.41
CA SER A 72 -12.54 10.23 -9.82
C SER A 72 -11.59 11.20 -10.51
N VAL A 73 -11.45 11.07 -11.84
CA VAL A 73 -10.79 12.07 -12.69
C VAL A 73 -11.80 13.12 -13.13
#